data_AF-A0A7U9R4X7-F1
#
_entry.id   AF-A0A7U9R4X7-F1
#
_cell.length_a   1.000
_cell.length_b   1.000
_cell.length_c   1.000
_cell.angle_alpha   90.00
_cell.angle_beta   90.00
_cell.angle_gamma   90.00
#
_symmetry.space_group_name_H-M   'P 1'
#
loop_
_entity.id
_entity.type
_entity.pdbx_description
1 polymer ?
#
loop_
_entity_poly.entity_id
_entity_poly.type
_entity_poly.pdbx_seq_one_letter_code
_entity_poly.pdbx_strand_id
1 'polypeptide(L)'
;MEKLFVYALLYSEGFDVWSLYADVLDKLFLENIENETYLSLEGMTPKEAVLHTLSVMDRSEFDTECFGKILMRSLLRIYESIDIALFAKKMYSLWNKLPRDIGQKEPFLTLCYADDCLSYHDEEQCRKLYEKAMCYYD
;
A
#
# COMPACT_ATOMS: atom_id res chain seq x y z
N MET A 1 2.60 -9.30 -8.97
CA MET A 1 3.14 -7.93 -9.08
C MET A 1 2.58 -7.01 -7.99
N GLU A 2 1.29 -7.19 -7.67
CA GLU A 2 0.49 -6.51 -6.65
C GLU A 2 1.15 -6.45 -5.27
N LYS A 3 1.80 -7.53 -4.82
CA LYS A 3 2.56 -7.53 -3.55
C LYS A 3 3.71 -6.52 -3.56
N LEU A 4 4.43 -6.38 -4.68
CA LEU A 4 5.50 -5.37 -4.81
C LEU A 4 4.93 -3.96 -4.72
N PHE A 5 3.77 -3.70 -5.37
CA PHE A 5 3.10 -2.41 -5.28
C PHE A 5 2.71 -2.06 -3.85
N VAL A 6 2.14 -3.02 -3.11
CA VAL A 6 1.79 -2.80 -1.69
C VAL A 6 3.03 -2.49 -0.86
N TYR A 7 4.09 -3.29 -0.97
CA TYR A 7 5.30 -3.05 -0.19
C TYR A 7 6.03 -1.77 -0.59
N ALA A 8 5.99 -1.39 -1.87
CA ALA A 8 6.50 -0.10 -2.34
C ALA A 8 5.73 1.07 -1.70
N LEU A 9 4.39 1.01 -1.67
CA LEU A 9 3.56 2.01 -1.01
C LEU A 9 3.88 2.10 0.49
N LEU A 10 3.90 0.97 1.19
CA LEU A 10 4.18 0.93 2.62
C LEU A 10 5.61 1.43 2.94
N TYR A 11 6.61 1.01 2.17
CA TYR A 11 7.97 1.52 2.31
C TYR A 11 8.05 3.03 2.08
N SER A 12 7.29 3.56 1.11
CA SER A 12 7.23 5.01 0.83
C SER A 12 6.62 5.82 1.99
N GLU A 13 5.78 5.20 2.83
CA GLU A 13 5.27 5.79 4.08
C GLU A 13 6.23 5.61 5.26
N GLY A 14 7.41 5.02 5.04
CA GLY A 14 8.42 4.78 6.06
C GLY A 14 8.16 3.56 6.94
N PHE A 15 7.35 2.60 6.48
CA PHE A 15 7.24 1.30 7.16
C PHE A 15 8.42 0.40 6.79
N ASP A 16 8.92 -0.36 7.76
CA ASP A 16 10.05 -1.28 7.56
C ASP A 16 9.57 -2.59 6.89
N VAL A 17 9.42 -2.55 5.58
CA VAL A 17 8.94 -3.68 4.75
C VAL A 17 9.91 -4.05 3.64
N TRP A 18 11.15 -3.53 3.66
CA TRP A 18 12.11 -3.77 2.58
C TRP A 18 12.45 -5.25 2.41
N SER A 19 12.65 -5.98 3.51
CA SER A 19 12.91 -7.42 3.45
C SER A 19 11.77 -8.16 2.74
N LEU A 20 10.51 -7.81 3.04
CA LEU A 20 9.34 -8.38 2.37
C LEU A 20 9.26 -8.01 0.89
N TYR A 21 9.64 -6.78 0.54
CA TYR A 21 9.74 -6.32 -0.85
C TYR A 21 10.78 -7.14 -1.62
N ALA A 22 12.00 -7.25 -1.08
CA ALA A 22 13.11 -7.97 -1.70
C ALA A 22 12.78 -9.47 -1.86
N ASP A 23 12.23 -10.10 -0.82
CA ASP A 23 11.82 -11.52 -0.89
C ASP A 23 10.76 -11.79 -1.95
N VAL A 24 9.86 -10.84 -2.20
CA VAL A 24 8.86 -10.96 -3.28
C VAL A 24 9.48 -10.71 -4.64
N LEU A 25 10.41 -9.75 -4.74
CA LEU A 25 11.10 -9.45 -5.99
C LEU A 25 11.92 -10.66 -6.45
N ASP A 26 12.70 -11.26 -5.55
CA ASP A 26 13.51 -12.46 -5.83
C ASP A 26 12.64 -13.61 -6.35
N LYS A 27 11.51 -13.88 -5.67
CA LYS A 27 10.55 -14.91 -6.12
C LYS A 27 10.00 -14.63 -7.52
N LEU A 28 9.58 -13.39 -7.78
CA LEU A 28 9.04 -12.99 -9.08
C LEU A 28 10.10 -13.07 -10.19
N PHE A 29 11.35 -12.74 -9.87
CA PHE A 29 12.46 -12.87 -10.80
C PHE A 29 12.77 -14.34 -11.10
N LEU A 30 12.78 -15.22 -10.09
CA LEU A 30 12.98 -16.65 -10.28
C LEU A 30 11.86 -17.32 -11.09
N GLU A 31 10.62 -16.84 -10.96
CA GLU A 31 9.48 -17.30 -11.78
C GLU A 31 9.61 -16.89 -13.25
N ASN A 32 10.29 -15.78 -13.54
CA ASN A 32 10.54 -15.31 -14.90
C ASN A 32 11.90 -14.61 -15.02
N ILE A 33 12.95 -15.41 -15.19
CA ILE A 33 14.35 -14.95 -15.23
C ILE A 33 14.68 -14.02 -16.40
N GLU A 34 13.86 -14.02 -17.46
CA GLU A 34 14.04 -13.14 -18.62
C GLU A 34 13.36 -11.78 -18.43
N ASN A 35 12.69 -11.56 -17.30
CA ASN A 35 12.03 -10.29 -17.01
C ASN A 35 13.07 -9.21 -16.67
N GLU A 36 13.38 -8.39 -17.67
CA GLU A 36 14.32 -7.26 -17.54
C GLU A 36 13.90 -6.24 -16.47
N THR A 37 12.60 -6.09 -16.21
CA THR A 37 12.12 -5.17 -15.17
C THR A 37 12.53 -5.65 -13.78
N TYR A 38 12.34 -6.94 -13.49
CA TYR A 38 12.72 -7.52 -12.20
C TYR A 38 14.24 -7.56 -12.04
N LEU A 39 14.98 -7.91 -13.10
CA LEU A 39 16.44 -7.87 -13.09
C LEU A 39 16.97 -6.46 -12.80
N SER A 40 16.36 -5.43 -13.41
CA SER A 40 16.73 -4.04 -13.18
C SER A 40 16.49 -3.63 -11.72
N LEU A 41 15.34 -4.01 -11.16
CA LEU A 41 14.98 -3.72 -9.76
C LEU A 41 15.96 -4.35 -8.75
N GLU A 42 16.46 -5.57 -9.00
CA GLU A 42 17.46 -6.25 -8.16
C GLU A 42 18.79 -5.46 -8.06
N GLY A 43 19.13 -4.72 -9.11
CA GLY A 43 20.34 -3.89 -9.16
C GLY A 43 20.20 -2.50 -8.53
N MET A 44 19.01 -2.10 -8.10
CA MET A 44 18.71 -0.75 -7.59
C MET A 44 18.90 -0.63 -6.07
N THR A 45 19.14 0.59 -5.60
CA THR A 45 19.00 0.87 -4.16
C THR A 45 17.52 0.74 -3.73
N PRO A 46 17.23 0.50 -2.45
CA PRO A 46 15.85 0.36 -1.97
C PRO A 46 14.93 1.52 -2.38
N LYS A 47 15.44 2.75 -2.30
CA LYS A 47 14.69 3.95 -2.66
C LYS A 47 14.39 4.00 -4.15
N GLU A 48 15.36 3.68 -5.00
CA GLU A 48 15.20 3.66 -6.46
C GLU A 48 14.21 2.57 -6.89
N ALA A 49 14.35 1.36 -6.34
CA ALA A 49 13.47 0.24 -6.62
C ALA A 49 12.01 0.57 -6.29
N VAL A 50 11.77 1.17 -5.11
CA VAL A 50 10.41 1.58 -4.70
C VAL A 50 9.84 2.67 -5.61
N LEU A 51 10.63 3.71 -5.94
CA LEU A 51 10.17 4.76 -6.85
C LEU A 51 9.85 4.21 -8.24
N HIS A 52 10.70 3.32 -8.75
CA HIS A 52 10.48 2.66 -10.03
C HIS A 52 9.20 1.82 -10.00
N THR A 53 8.99 1.03 -8.95
CA THR A 53 7.79 0.19 -8.79
C THR A 53 6.50 1.00 -8.70
N LEU A 54 6.50 2.14 -8.00
CA LEU A 54 5.34 3.05 -7.98
C LEU A 54 5.06 3.66 -9.36
N SER A 55 6.10 4.04 -10.11
CA SER A 55 5.96 4.53 -11.49
C SER A 55 5.38 3.47 -12.44
N VAL A 56 5.76 2.21 -12.26
CA VAL A 56 5.19 1.07 -13.01
C VAL A 56 3.72 0.85 -12.65
N MET A 57 3.37 0.93 -11.36
CA MET A 57 1.99 0.79 -10.87
C MET A 57 1.03 1.77 -11.56
N ASP A 58 1.43 3.03 -11.72
CA ASP A 58 0.60 4.06 -12.37
C ASP A 58 0.31 3.81 -13.85
N ARG A 59 1.10 2.95 -14.51
CA ARG A 59 1.04 2.72 -15.96
C ARG A 59 0.63 1.30 -16.34
N SER A 60 0.47 0.42 -15.35
CA SER A 60 0.21 -1.00 -15.57
C SER A 60 -1.20 -1.36 -15.17
N GLU A 61 -1.79 -2.29 -15.90
CA GLU A 61 -2.98 -3.00 -15.45
C GLU A 61 -2.55 -4.10 -14.47
N PHE A 62 -3.28 -4.24 -13.36
CA PHE A 62 -3.03 -5.26 -12.36
C PHE A 62 -4.32 -5.65 -11.65
N ASP A 63 -4.31 -6.81 -10.98
CA ASP A 63 -5.48 -7.29 -10.25
C ASP A 63 -5.74 -6.41 -9.03
N THR A 64 -6.71 -5.49 -9.16
CA THR A 64 -7.06 -4.54 -8.11
C THR A 64 -7.67 -5.22 -6.88
N GLU A 65 -8.33 -6.37 -7.05
CA GLU A 65 -8.91 -7.12 -5.93
C GLU A 65 -7.81 -7.81 -5.12
N CYS A 66 -6.85 -8.47 -5.81
CA CYS A 66 -5.69 -9.05 -5.16
C CYS A 66 -4.84 -7.99 -4.46
N PHE A 67 -4.56 -6.87 -5.13
CA PHE A 67 -3.88 -5.72 -4.56
C PHE A 67 -4.60 -5.19 -3.31
N GLY A 68 -5.93 -4.98 -3.41
CA GLY A 68 -6.75 -4.51 -2.31
C GLY A 68 -6.70 -5.42 -1.10
N LYS A 69 -6.86 -6.74 -1.30
CA LYS A 69 -6.75 -7.75 -0.24
C LYS A 69 -5.40 -7.68 0.49
N ILE A 70 -4.31 -7.57 -0.25
CA ILE A 70 -2.96 -7.51 0.34
C ILE A 70 -2.77 -6.20 1.10
N LEU A 71 -3.17 -5.06 0.51
CA LEU A 71 -3.02 -3.75 1.12
C LEU A 71 -3.82 -3.67 2.42
N MET A 72 -5.11 -4.00 2.38
CA MET A 72 -6.02 -3.85 3.52
C MET A 72 -5.61 -4.74 4.70
N ARG A 73 -5.19 -5.98 4.44
CA ARG A 73 -4.63 -6.86 5.49
C ARG A 73 -3.32 -6.34 6.07
N SER A 74 -2.47 -5.72 5.24
CA SER A 74 -1.21 -5.15 5.72
C SER A 74 -1.47 -3.91 6.58
N LEU A 75 -2.41 -3.06 6.16
CA LEU A 75 -2.84 -1.88 6.92
C LEU A 75 -3.48 -2.27 8.25
N LEU A 76 -4.29 -3.33 8.31
CA LEU A 76 -4.88 -3.83 9.56
C LEU A 76 -3.81 -4.13 10.62
N ARG A 77 -2.75 -4.84 10.25
CA ARG A 77 -1.64 -5.16 11.15
C ARG A 77 -0.90 -3.93 11.64
N ILE A 78 -0.71 -2.95 10.75
CA ILE A 78 -0.07 -1.68 11.09
C ILE A 78 -0.96 -0.90 12.05
N TYR A 79 -2.25 -0.77 11.74
CA TYR A 79 -3.25 -0.09 12.53
C TYR A 79 -3.29 -0.60 13.98
N GLU A 80 -3.21 -1.92 14.17
CA GLU A 80 -3.17 -2.54 15.50
C GLU A 80 -1.90 -2.19 16.32
N SER A 81 -0.84 -1.71 15.66
CA SER A 81 0.47 -1.50 16.27
C SER A 81 0.84 -0.03 16.53
N ILE A 82 0.06 0.92 16.01
CA ILE A 82 0.37 2.36 16.11
C ILE A 82 -0.85 3.18 16.53
N ASP A 83 -0.59 4.39 17.03
CA ASP A 83 -1.64 5.34 17.39
C ASP A 83 -2.48 5.77 16.17
N ILE A 84 -3.78 5.98 16.40
CA ILE A 84 -4.75 6.32 15.35
C ILE A 84 -4.42 7.62 14.62
N ALA A 85 -3.92 8.65 15.32
CA ALA A 85 -3.57 9.92 14.70
C ALA A 85 -2.32 9.79 13.82
N LEU A 86 -1.35 8.98 14.25
CA LEU A 86 -0.18 8.67 13.43
C LEU A 86 -0.55 7.82 12.21
N PHE A 87 -1.44 6.83 12.38
CA PHE A 87 -1.96 6.01 11.30
C PHE A 87 -2.69 6.87 10.26
N ALA A 88 -3.65 7.68 10.69
CA ALA A 88 -4.43 8.60 9.87
C ALA A 88 -3.57 9.46 8.95
N LYS A 89 -2.57 10.14 9.53
CA LYS A 89 -1.64 11.00 8.78
C LYS A 89 -0.93 10.24 7.63
N LYS A 90 -0.58 8.98 7.86
CA LYS A 90 0.05 8.12 6.83
C LYS A 90 -0.95 7.65 5.78
N MET A 91 -2.22 7.43 6.14
CA MET A 91 -3.23 6.94 5.20
C MET A 91 -3.55 7.94 4.10
N TYR A 92 -3.71 9.22 4.43
CA TYR A 92 -3.90 10.27 3.42
C TYR A 92 -2.70 10.36 2.47
N SER A 93 -1.48 10.29 3.01
CA SER A 93 -0.23 10.29 2.23
C SER A 93 -0.12 9.08 1.31
N LEU A 94 -0.52 7.89 1.78
CA LEU A 94 -0.55 6.65 1.02
C LEU A 94 -1.59 6.71 -0.09
N TRP A 95 -2.80 7.16 0.23
CA TRP A 95 -3.90 7.30 -0.73
C TRP A 95 -3.51 8.21 -1.91
N ASN A 96 -2.81 9.31 -1.64
CA ASN A 96 -2.32 10.22 -2.69
C ASN A 96 -1.30 9.58 -3.66
N LYS A 97 -0.71 8.43 -3.30
CA LYS A 97 0.22 7.68 -4.16
C LYS A 97 -0.46 6.55 -4.94
N LEU A 98 -1.75 6.31 -4.72
CA LEU A 98 -2.50 5.32 -5.49
C LEU A 98 -2.80 5.85 -6.89
N PRO A 99 -2.89 4.97 -7.90
CA PRO A 99 -3.43 5.35 -9.20
C PRO A 99 -4.83 5.92 -9.04
N ARG A 100 -5.12 7.05 -9.70
CA ARG A 100 -6.36 7.83 -9.50
C ARG A 100 -7.61 6.96 -9.59
N ASP A 101 -7.70 6.09 -10.59
CA ASP A 101 -8.87 5.25 -10.84
C ASP A 101 -9.11 4.19 -9.75
N ILE A 102 -8.06 3.84 -9.00
CA ILE A 102 -8.12 2.89 -7.88
C ILE A 102 -8.45 3.64 -6.60
N GLY A 103 -7.76 4.77 -6.33
CA GLY A 103 -7.96 5.58 -5.14
C GLY A 103 -9.38 6.14 -4.99
N GLN A 104 -10.14 6.25 -6.08
CA GLN A 104 -11.54 6.71 -6.07
C GLN A 104 -12.57 5.60 -5.80
N LYS A 105 -12.12 4.36 -5.55
CA LYS A 105 -13.00 3.20 -5.27
C LYS A 105 -12.86 2.77 -3.82
N GLU A 106 -13.94 2.26 -3.25
CA GLU A 106 -13.85 1.57 -1.96
C GLU A 106 -13.09 0.24 -2.11
N PRO A 107 -12.29 -0.16 -1.11
CA PRO A 107 -12.09 0.48 0.19
C PRO A 107 -11.01 1.58 0.22
N PHE A 108 -10.34 1.85 -0.90
CA PHE A 108 -9.21 2.78 -0.96
C PHE A 108 -9.61 4.23 -0.68
N LEU A 109 -10.78 4.65 -1.16
CA LEU A 109 -11.29 6.00 -0.97
C LEU A 109 -11.41 6.38 0.51
N THR A 110 -11.78 5.42 1.37
CA THR A 110 -11.85 5.62 2.82
C THR A 110 -10.53 6.12 3.42
N LEU A 111 -9.38 5.76 2.86
CA LEU A 111 -8.07 6.20 3.33
C LEU A 111 -7.84 7.71 3.17
N CYS A 112 -8.62 8.38 2.33
CA CYS A 112 -8.54 9.83 2.10
C CYS A 112 -9.30 10.66 3.14
N TYR A 113 -10.36 10.13 3.73
CA TYR A 113 -11.33 10.94 4.49
C TYR A 113 -11.63 10.41 5.89
N ALA A 114 -11.23 9.16 6.23
CA ALA A 114 -11.56 8.57 7.52
C ALA A 114 -11.02 9.37 8.71
N ASP A 115 -9.93 10.11 8.52
CA ASP A 115 -9.32 10.96 9.55
C ASP A 115 -10.01 12.31 9.73
N ASP A 116 -10.92 12.72 8.84
CA ASP A 116 -11.71 13.96 9.01
C ASP A 116 -12.49 13.96 10.33
N CYS A 117 -12.92 12.78 10.80
CA CYS A 117 -13.61 12.59 12.08
C CYS A 117 -12.77 13.04 13.28
N LEU A 118 -11.43 12.94 13.20
CA LEU A 118 -10.52 13.35 14.27
C LEU A 118 -10.56 14.86 14.51
N SER A 119 -10.85 15.67 13.47
CA SER A 119 -11.02 17.12 13.60
C SER A 119 -12.21 17.50 14.47
N TYR A 120 -13.19 16.59 14.62
CA TYR A 120 -14.36 16.76 15.47
C TYR A 120 -14.26 15.98 16.79
N HIS A 121 -13.07 15.45 17.12
CA HIS A 121 -12.83 14.57 18.26
C HIS A 121 -13.65 13.27 18.24
N ASP A 122 -14.10 12.82 17.06
CA ASP A 122 -14.85 11.58 16.89
C ASP A 122 -13.91 10.43 16.46
N GLU A 123 -13.12 9.95 17.42
CA GLU A 123 -12.22 8.82 17.20
C GLU A 123 -12.99 7.52 16.92
N GLU A 124 -14.16 7.32 17.54
CA GLU A 124 -14.96 6.11 17.36
C GLU A 124 -15.39 5.97 15.89
N GLN A 125 -15.87 7.06 15.27
CA GLN A 125 -16.23 7.05 13.86
C GLN A 125 -15.01 6.86 12.95
N CYS A 126 -13.87 7.50 13.26
CA CYS A 126 -12.61 7.30 12.54
C CYS A 126 -12.21 5.82 12.51
N ARG A 127 -12.24 5.16 13.67
CA ARG A 127 -11.91 3.74 13.80
C ARG A 127 -12.87 2.86 13.00
N LYS A 128 -14.18 3.09 13.12
CA LYS A 128 -15.20 2.35 12.36
C LYS A 128 -14.97 2.43 10.85
N LEU A 129 -14.59 3.61 10.34
CA LEU A 129 -14.30 3.79 8.91
C LEU A 129 -13.07 2.99 8.48
N TYR A 130 -11.95 3.13 9.21
CA TYR A 130 -10.74 2.36 8.89
C TYR A 130 -10.94 0.85 9.01
N GLU A 131 -11.55 0.38 10.09
CA GLU A 131 -11.83 -1.05 10.30
C GLU A 131 -12.70 -1.61 9.17
N LYS A 132 -13.75 -0.88 8.77
CA LYS A 132 -14.60 -1.27 7.63
C LYS A 132 -13.81 -1.37 6.32
N ALA A 133 -12.91 -0.42 6.05
CA ALA A 133 -12.08 -0.46 4.85
C ALA A 133 -11.08 -1.62 4.89
N MET A 134 -10.45 -1.87 6.04
CA MET A 134 -9.45 -2.91 6.21
C MET A 134 -10.06 -4.33 6.18
N CYS A 135 -11.32 -4.49 6.60
CA CYS A 135 -12.07 -5.75 6.55
C CYS A 135 -12.94 -5.90 5.28
N TYR A 136 -12.81 -5.01 4.29
CA TYR A 136 -13.69 -4.97 3.12
C TYR A 136 -13.68 -6.26 2.27
N TYR A 137 -12.55 -6.97 2.25
CA TYR A 137 -12.34 -8.15 1.41
C TYR A 137 -12.39 -9.48 2.18
N ASP A 138 -12.83 -9.44 3.44
CA ASP A 138 -12.97 -10.65 4.28
C ASP A 138 -14.26 -11.42 3.98
#